data_AF-A0A5E4PUD7-F1
#
_entry.id   AF-A0A5E4PUD7-F1
#
_cell.length_a   1.000
_cell.length_b   1.000
_cell.length_c   1.000
_cell.angle_alpha   90.00
_cell.angle_beta   90.00
_cell.angle_gamma   90.00
#
_symmetry.space_group_name_H-M   'P 1'
#
loop_
_entity.id
_entity.type
_entity.pdbx_description
1 polymer ?
#
loop_
_entity_poly.entity_id
_entity_poly.type
_entity_poly.pdbx_seq_one_letter_code
_entity_poly.pdbx_strand_id
1 'polypeptide(L)'
;MWLAPHVESVVRHLDDSYESNKVLALELLHACPVHLLQDSKYSNSLNIQRIFEQASCVKPTECTSAAYKLLLVINRLSSTLLTDDSVEVERPERASYIALSRIASELAQQVRVCEDS
;
A
#
# COMPACT_ATOMS: atom_id res chain seq x y z
N MET A 1 13.40 -20.10 0.80
CA MET A 1 12.56 -20.10 2.02
C MET A 1 12.46 -18.68 2.53
N TRP A 2 11.24 -18.16 2.70
CA TRP A 2 11.01 -16.79 3.21
C TRP A 2 11.23 -16.77 4.73
N LEU A 3 11.94 -15.77 5.23
CA LEU A 3 12.13 -15.51 6.66
C LEU A 3 11.64 -14.09 6.95
N ALA A 4 11.03 -13.87 8.12
CA ALA A 4 10.53 -12.55 8.50
C ALA A 4 11.59 -11.43 8.37
N PRO A 5 12.86 -11.60 8.81
CA PRO A 5 13.88 -10.57 8.60
C PRO A 5 14.14 -10.24 7.12
N HIS A 6 14.00 -11.22 6.23
CA HIS A 6 14.15 -10.99 4.79
C HIS A 6 12.96 -10.21 4.25
N VAL A 7 11.73 -10.56 4.64
CA VAL A 7 10.52 -9.82 4.23
C VAL A 7 10.62 -8.35 4.67
N GLU A 8 11.05 -8.11 5.91
CA GLU A 8 11.26 -6.74 6.41
C GLU A 8 12.25 -5.95 5.56
N SER A 9 13.39 -6.58 5.25
CA SER A 9 14.41 -5.98 4.42
C SER A 9 13.85 -5.60 3.06
N VAL A 10 13.13 -6.53 2.40
CA VAL A 10 12.58 -6.27 1.06
C VAL A 10 11.48 -5.19 1.11
N VAL A 11 10.60 -5.18 2.13
CA VAL A 11 9.60 -4.11 2.30
C VAL A 11 10.26 -2.74 2.43
N ARG A 12 11.39 -2.64 3.14
CA ARG A 12 12.14 -1.38 3.29
C ARG A 12 12.68 -0.84 1.96
N HIS A 13 12.98 -1.71 0.99
CA HIS A 13 13.45 -1.28 -0.33
C HIS A 13 12.35 -0.62 -1.18
N LEU A 14 11.08 -0.69 -0.76
CA LEU A 14 10.02 0.13 -1.37
C LEU A 14 10.19 1.62 -1.05
N ASP A 15 10.95 1.96 0.00
CA ASP A 15 11.31 3.34 0.38
C ASP A 15 12.67 3.78 -0.17
N ASP A 16 13.29 2.98 -1.04
CA ASP A 16 14.62 3.28 -1.57
C ASP A 16 14.59 4.52 -2.48
N SER A 17 15.68 5.28 -2.51
CA SER A 17 15.82 6.42 -3.41
C SER A 17 15.89 5.98 -4.89
N TYR A 18 16.37 4.77 -5.17
CA TYR A 18 16.48 4.23 -6.52
C TYR A 18 15.22 3.49 -6.96
N GLU A 19 14.70 3.86 -8.13
CA GLU A 19 13.51 3.26 -8.69
C GLU A 19 13.67 1.76 -9.00
N SER A 20 14.83 1.37 -9.51
CA SER A 20 15.15 -0.03 -9.80
C SER A 20 15.04 -0.92 -8.56
N ASN A 21 15.39 -0.39 -7.39
CA ASN A 21 15.32 -1.13 -6.13
C ASN A 21 13.87 -1.32 -5.70
N LYS A 22 13.01 -0.31 -5.89
CA LYS A 22 11.57 -0.42 -5.62
C LYS A 22 10.89 -1.44 -6.53
N VAL A 23 11.21 -1.42 -7.82
CA VAL A 23 10.67 -2.39 -8.80
C VAL A 23 11.04 -3.82 -8.39
N LEU A 24 12.33 -4.08 -8.17
CA LEU A 24 12.81 -5.41 -7.78
C LEU A 24 12.20 -5.86 -6.44
N ALA A 25 12.11 -4.94 -5.46
CA ALA A 25 11.48 -5.22 -4.18
C ALA A 25 10.00 -5.59 -4.34
N LEU A 26 9.27 -4.86 -5.18
CA LEU A 26 7.86 -5.15 -5.46
C LEU A 26 7.71 -6.52 -6.13
N GLU A 27 8.53 -6.85 -7.13
CA GLU A 27 8.52 -8.17 -7.78
C GLU A 27 8.77 -9.31 -6.80
N LEU A 28 9.78 -9.16 -5.93
CA LEU A 28 10.08 -10.15 -4.88
C LEU A 28 8.90 -10.28 -3.92
N LEU A 29 8.32 -9.17 -3.49
CA LEU A 29 7.19 -9.18 -2.56
C LEU A 29 5.92 -9.77 -3.19
N HIS A 30 5.76 -9.76 -4.53
CA HIS A 30 4.67 -10.49 -5.21
C HIS A 30 4.80 -12.02 -5.09
N ALA A 31 6.01 -12.55 -4.90
CA ALA A 31 6.23 -13.97 -4.62
C ALA A 31 6.20 -14.31 -3.11
N CYS A 32 6.11 -13.32 -2.23
CA CYS A 32 6.09 -13.51 -0.79
C CYS A 32 4.74 -14.11 -0.32
N PRO A 33 4.72 -15.12 0.57
CA PRO A 33 3.49 -15.61 1.19
C PRO A 33 2.71 -14.50 1.91
N VAL A 34 1.40 -14.42 1.64
CA VAL A 34 0.53 -13.33 2.15
C VAL A 34 0.53 -13.26 3.68
N HIS A 35 0.49 -14.40 4.37
CA HIS A 35 0.51 -14.44 5.83
C HIS A 35 1.75 -13.79 6.46
N LEU A 36 2.88 -13.76 5.74
CA LEU A 36 4.08 -13.05 6.20
C LEU A 36 3.94 -11.55 6.00
N LEU A 37 3.28 -11.09 4.94
CA LEU A 37 3.02 -9.66 4.71
C LEU A 37 1.98 -9.09 5.68
N GLN A 38 1.12 -9.94 6.23
CA GLN A 38 0.11 -9.60 7.24
C GLN A 38 0.66 -9.55 8.67
N ASP A 39 1.92 -9.94 8.89
CA ASP A 39 2.56 -9.84 10.20
C ASP A 39 2.54 -8.38 10.68
N SER A 40 2.17 -8.18 11.96
CA SER A 40 2.07 -6.87 12.58
C SER A 40 3.37 -6.06 12.52
N LYS A 41 4.51 -6.72 12.30
CA LYS A 41 5.81 -6.06 12.06
C LYS A 41 5.82 -5.13 10.84
N TYR A 42 5.02 -5.42 9.80
CA TYR A 42 4.97 -4.61 8.57
C TYR A 42 3.76 -3.69 8.52
N SER A 43 2.86 -3.82 9.51
CA SER A 43 1.63 -3.04 9.60
C SER A 43 1.89 -1.54 9.47
N ASN A 44 2.95 -1.00 10.08
CA ASN A 44 3.25 0.42 10.02
C ASN A 44 3.67 0.90 8.61
N SER A 45 4.46 0.12 7.88
CA SER A 45 4.92 0.48 6.52
C SER A 45 3.88 0.20 5.44
N LEU A 46 2.96 -0.73 5.67
CA LEU A 46 1.89 -1.12 4.74
C LEU A 46 0.50 -0.63 5.16
N ASN A 47 0.43 0.27 6.16
CA ASN A 47 -0.80 0.93 6.59
C ASN A 47 -1.24 1.97 5.55
N ILE A 48 -2.49 1.90 5.08
CA ILE A 48 -3.02 2.83 4.06
C ILE A 48 -2.91 4.29 4.48
N GLN A 49 -3.28 4.62 5.72
CA GLN A 49 -3.26 5.99 6.20
C GLN A 49 -1.83 6.56 6.15
N ARG A 50 -0.84 5.77 6.58
CA ARG A 50 0.59 6.12 6.47
C ARG A 50 1.06 6.25 5.03
N ILE A 51 0.58 5.38 4.13
CA ILE A 51 0.89 5.45 2.70
C ILE A 51 0.34 6.75 2.11
N PHE A 52 -0.88 7.17 2.48
CA PHE A 52 -1.43 8.45 2.03
C PHE A 52 -0.72 9.66 2.64
N GLU A 53 -0.37 9.62 3.93
CA GLU A 53 0.48 10.64 4.55
C GLU A 53 1.82 10.78 3.82
N GLN A 54 2.44 9.64 3.43
CA GLN A 54 3.67 9.62 2.64
C GLN A 54 3.45 10.17 1.22
N ALA A 55 2.34 9.82 0.57
CA ALA A 55 1.99 10.32 -0.77
C ALA A 55 1.76 11.84 -0.80
N SER A 56 1.25 12.40 0.29
CA SER A 56 1.03 13.84 0.48
C SER A 56 2.31 14.61 0.82
N CYS A 57 3.46 13.95 0.95
CA CYS A 57 4.72 14.62 1.20
C CYS A 57 5.22 15.34 -0.07
N VAL A 58 5.79 16.54 0.11
CA VAL A 58 6.31 17.40 -0.98
C VAL A 58 7.54 16.80 -1.68
N LYS A 59 8.10 15.71 -1.15
CA LYS A 59 9.28 15.04 -1.72
C LYS A 59 8.84 14.06 -2.83
N PRO A 60 9.33 14.21 -4.08
CA PRO A 60 8.95 13.33 -5.19
C PRO A 60 9.21 11.84 -4.94
N THR A 61 10.28 11.53 -4.20
CA THR A 61 10.64 10.15 -3.85
C THR A 61 9.62 9.51 -2.92
N GLU A 62 9.00 10.27 -2.02
CA GLU A 62 8.00 9.76 -1.07
C GLU A 62 6.68 9.41 -1.78
N CYS A 63 6.24 10.24 -2.73
CA CYS A 63 5.07 9.95 -3.56
C CYS A 63 5.26 8.66 -4.37
N THR A 64 6.45 8.48 -4.93
CA THR A 64 6.79 7.28 -5.69
C THR A 64 6.81 6.05 -4.78
N SER A 65 7.51 6.10 -3.64
CA SER A 65 7.54 5.01 -2.64
C SER A 65 6.14 4.64 -2.14
N ALA A 66 5.28 5.63 -1.90
CA ALA A 66 3.89 5.43 -1.52
C ALA A 66 3.11 4.67 -2.61
N ALA A 67 3.31 5.00 -3.89
CA ALA A 67 2.68 4.29 -5.00
C ALA A 67 3.06 2.80 -5.04
N TYR A 68 4.34 2.47 -4.83
CA TYR A 68 4.80 1.06 -4.78
C TYR A 68 4.20 0.28 -3.61
N LYS A 69 4.12 0.91 -2.43
CA LYS A 69 3.46 0.31 -1.27
C LYS A 69 1.97 0.09 -1.53
N LEU A 70 1.30 1.07 -2.14
CA LEU A 70 -0.10 0.97 -2.49
C LEU A 70 -0.36 -0.16 -3.50
N LEU A 71 0.50 -0.30 -4.52
CA LEU A 71 0.44 -1.42 -5.48
C LEU A 71 0.58 -2.77 -4.77
N LEU A 72 1.53 -2.92 -3.85
CA LEU A 72 1.69 -4.15 -3.08
C LEU A 72 0.44 -4.45 -2.24
N VAL A 73 -0.10 -3.44 -1.56
CA VAL A 73 -1.26 -3.57 -0.69
C VAL A 73 -2.51 -3.97 -1.48
N ILE A 74 -2.77 -3.32 -2.62
CA ILE A 74 -3.91 -3.65 -3.50
C ILE A 74 -3.77 -5.06 -4.07
N ASN A 75 -2.58 -5.46 -4.53
CA ASN A 75 -2.40 -6.73 -5.22
C ASN A 75 -2.30 -7.94 -4.29
N ARG A 76 -1.79 -7.76 -3.06
CA ARG A 76 -1.44 -8.89 -2.17
C ARG A 76 -2.17 -8.87 -0.84
N LEU A 77 -2.67 -7.72 -0.40
CA LEU A 77 -3.28 -7.54 0.92
C LEU A 77 -4.73 -7.06 0.84
N SER A 78 -5.37 -7.12 -0.33
CA SER A 78 -6.75 -6.69 -0.56
C SER A 78 -7.75 -7.27 0.44
N SER A 79 -7.61 -8.53 0.85
CA SER A 79 -8.46 -9.15 1.88
C SER A 79 -8.38 -8.47 3.24
N THR A 80 -7.23 -7.88 3.58
CA THR A 80 -6.97 -7.16 4.84
C THR A 80 -7.48 -5.71 4.78
N LEU A 81 -7.78 -5.19 3.59
CA LEU A 81 -8.44 -3.88 3.42
C LEU A 81 -9.95 -3.95 3.65
N LEU A 82 -10.49 -5.16 3.63
CA LEU A 82 -11.92 -5.48 3.67
C LEU A 82 -12.42 -5.82 5.07
N THR A 83 -11.56 -5.85 6.09
CA THR A 83 -11.93 -6.00 7.51
C THR A 83 -12.45 -4.70 8.13
N ASP A 84 -13.38 -4.06 7.42
CA ASP A 84 -14.41 -3.24 8.04
C ASP A 84 -15.65 -4.14 7.98
N ASP A 85 -16.06 -4.70 9.13
CA ASP A 85 -16.95 -5.87 9.31
C ASP A 85 -18.40 -5.71 8.79
N SER A 86 -18.64 -4.83 7.82
CA SER A 86 -19.97 -4.53 7.26
C SER A 86 -20.19 -4.99 5.83
N VAL A 87 -19.19 -5.56 5.12
CA VAL A 87 -19.38 -5.95 3.71
C VAL A 87 -18.73 -7.29 3.38
N GLU A 88 -19.53 -8.34 3.28
CA GLU A 88 -19.12 -9.59 2.64
C GLU A 88 -18.72 -9.32 1.18
N VAL A 89 -17.46 -9.62 0.82
CA VAL A 89 -16.93 -9.38 -0.52
C VAL A 89 -16.72 -10.72 -1.22
N GLU A 90 -17.73 -11.14 -1.98
CA GLU A 90 -17.70 -12.38 -2.77
C GLU A 90 -16.88 -12.28 -4.08
N ARG A 91 -16.36 -11.10 -4.47
CA ARG A 91 -15.63 -10.92 -5.75
C ARG A 91 -14.42 -9.99 -5.69
N PRO A 92 -13.26 -10.40 -6.27
CA PRO A 92 -12.03 -9.60 -6.28
C PRO A 92 -12.17 -8.27 -7.05
N GLU A 93 -13.00 -8.21 -8.10
CA GLU A 93 -13.32 -6.98 -8.83
C GLU A 93 -13.95 -5.90 -7.93
N ARG A 94 -14.70 -6.33 -6.91
CA ARG A 94 -15.33 -5.45 -5.92
C ARG A 94 -14.32 -4.90 -4.92
N ALA A 95 -13.26 -5.65 -4.58
CA ALA A 95 -12.18 -5.18 -3.72
C ALA A 95 -11.36 -4.06 -4.40
N SER A 96 -11.01 -4.25 -5.67
CA SER A 96 -10.36 -3.21 -6.47
C SER A 96 -11.24 -1.97 -6.62
N TYR A 97 -12.54 -2.16 -6.87
CA TYR A 97 -13.50 -1.05 -6.92
C TYR A 97 -13.62 -0.30 -5.59
N ILE A 98 -13.68 -1.01 -4.46
CA ILE A 98 -13.73 -0.39 -3.12
C ILE A 98 -12.44 0.38 -2.84
N ALA A 99 -11.28 -0.19 -3.14
CA ALA A 99 -9.99 0.48 -2.95
C ALA A 99 -9.91 1.76 -3.79
N LEU A 100 -10.27 1.69 -5.09
CA LEU A 100 -10.33 2.83 -5.98
C LEU A 100 -11.34 3.88 -5.51
N SER A 101 -12.50 3.46 -5.01
CA SER A 101 -13.54 4.36 -4.49
C SER A 101 -13.08 5.09 -3.24
N ARG A 102 -12.35 4.42 -2.33
CA ARG A 102 -11.76 5.05 -1.14
C ARG A 102 -10.66 6.04 -1.51
N ILE A 103 -9.78 5.66 -2.45
CA ILE A 103 -8.73 6.56 -2.98
C ILE A 103 -9.36 7.80 -3.63
N ALA A 104 -10.39 7.61 -4.47
CA ALA A 104 -11.08 8.70 -5.15
C ALA A 104 -11.80 9.63 -4.17
N SER A 105 -12.43 9.08 -3.13
CA SER A 105 -13.08 9.87 -2.08
C SER A 105 -12.08 10.73 -1.30
N GLU A 106 -10.95 10.14 -0.90
CA GLU A 106 -9.90 10.86 -0.18
C GLU A 106 -9.30 11.97 -1.05
N LEU A 107 -8.98 11.68 -2.30
CA LEU A 107 -8.49 12.68 -3.26
C LEU A 107 -9.48 13.84 -3.45
N ALA A 108 -10.78 13.54 -3.59
CA ALA A 108 -11.80 14.56 -3.74
C ALA A 108 -11.91 15.47 -2.50
N GLN A 109 -11.70 14.91 -1.31
CA GLN A 109 -11.67 15.69 -0.07
C GLN A 109 -10.43 16.60 -0.02
N GLN A 110 -9.25 16.08 -0.36
CA GLN A 110 -8.01 16.85 -0.36
C GLN A 110 -8.04 18.00 -1.38
N VAL A 111 -8.64 17.79 -2.57
CA VAL A 111 -8.82 18.84 -3.58
C VAL A 111 -9.69 19.99 -3.05
N ARG A 112 -10.80 19.69 -2.37
CA ARG A 112 -11.67 20.73 -1.78
C ARG A 112 -10.93 21.57 -0.73
N VAL A 113 -10.14 20.92 0.13
CA VAL A 113 -9.32 21.63 1.12
C VAL A 113 -8.36 22.63 0.45
N CYS A 114 -7.79 22.26 -0.70
CA CYS A 114 -6.95 23.16 -1.48
C CYS A 114 -7.73 24.26 -2.22
N GLU A 115 -8.96 24.00 -2.67
CA GLU A 115 -9.81 25.01 -3.32
C GLU A 115 -10.38 26.04 -2.34
N ASP A 116 -10.56 25.65 -1.07
CA ASP A 116 -11.04 26.52 0.01
C ASP A 116 -9.92 27.31 0.73
N SER A 117 -8.66 27.14 0.33
CA SER A 117 -7.46 27.82 0.86
C SER A 117 -6.97 28.95 -0.03
#